data_AF-A0A1M6N9A3-F1
#
_entry.id   AF-A0A1M6N9A3-F1
#
_cell.length_a   1.000
_cell.length_b   1.000
_cell.length_c   1.000
_cell.angle_alpha   90.00
_cell.angle_beta   90.00
_cell.angle_gamma   90.00
#
_symmetry.space_group_name_H-M   'P 1'
#
loop_
_entity.id
_entity.type
_entity.pdbx_description
1 polymer ?
#
loop_
_entity_poly.entity_id
_entity_poly.type
_entity_poly.pdbx_seq_one_letter_code
_entity_poly.pdbx_strand_id
1 'polypeptide(L)'
;MSHWRLNNPRVSRVKSALARRVKHKPRHAFCAQRAITALLGELTASTSRQFYWSGSSDMAVMSVKHDVNVWCRDGRFFWNDLFQGGTMSHPASDPVGAAEKLNPVALPPEPSYRSQPVAA
;
A
#
# COMPACT_ATOMS: atom_id res chain seq x y z
N MET A 1 -52.06 -16.86 26.54
CA MET A 1 -52.36 -17.37 25.18
C MET A 1 -51.11 -17.19 24.32
N SER A 2 -50.32 -18.26 24.14
CA SER A 2 -49.03 -18.21 23.45
C SER A 2 -49.24 -18.43 21.94
N HIS A 3 -49.02 -17.39 21.13
CA HIS A 3 -49.16 -17.48 19.67
C HIS A 3 -48.10 -18.42 19.08
N TRP A 4 -48.52 -19.61 18.62
CA TRP A 4 -47.65 -20.63 17.99
C TRP A 4 -46.92 -20.15 16.73
N ARG A 5 -47.39 -19.05 16.11
CA ARG A 5 -46.81 -18.49 14.88
C ARG A 5 -45.44 -17.84 15.07
N LEU A 6 -45.00 -17.58 16.31
CA LEU A 6 -43.74 -16.87 16.59
C LEU A 6 -42.53 -17.80 16.80
N ASN A 7 -42.73 -19.10 17.00
CA ASN A 7 -41.65 -20.07 17.24
C ASN A 7 -41.45 -21.03 16.06
N ASN A 8 -41.41 -20.51 14.83
CA ASN A 8 -41.02 -21.33 13.69
C ASN A 8 -39.49 -21.35 13.55
N PRO A 9 -38.81 -22.46 13.90
CA PRO A 9 -37.35 -22.53 13.83
C PRO A 9 -36.80 -22.35 12.42
N ARG A 10 -37.62 -22.60 11.38
CA ARG A 10 -37.24 -22.36 9.98
C ARG A 10 -37.14 -20.87 9.67
N VAL A 11 -38.06 -20.06 10.18
CA VAL A 11 -38.06 -18.59 9.97
C VAL A 11 -36.91 -17.93 10.72
N SER A 12 -36.64 -18.40 11.95
CA SER A 12 -35.47 -17.97 12.73
C SER A 12 -34.16 -18.30 11.99
N ARG A 13 -34.03 -19.53 11.47
CA ARG A 13 -32.84 -19.97 10.72
C ARG A 13 -32.61 -19.16 9.44
N VAL A 14 -33.66 -18.80 8.70
CA VAL A 14 -33.56 -17.95 7.49
C VAL A 14 -33.15 -16.52 7.85
N LYS A 15 -33.76 -15.92 8.90
CA LYS A 15 -33.36 -14.58 9.38
C LYS A 15 -31.91 -14.55 9.87
N SER A 16 -31.47 -15.57 10.63
CA SER A 16 -30.08 -15.69 11.08
C SER A 16 -29.12 -15.92 9.91
N ALA A 17 -29.49 -16.71 8.90
CA ALA A 17 -28.67 -16.92 7.71
C ALA A 17 -28.51 -15.63 6.88
N LEU A 18 -29.58 -14.84 6.73
CA LEU A 18 -29.53 -13.54 6.06
C LEU A 18 -28.72 -12.51 6.86
N ALA A 19 -28.92 -12.43 8.18
CA ALA A 19 -28.15 -11.55 9.07
C ALA A 19 -26.64 -11.90 9.08
N ARG A 20 -26.29 -13.17 8.91
CA ARG A 20 -24.90 -13.63 8.74
C ARG A 20 -24.28 -13.22 7.40
N ARG A 21 -25.09 -12.97 6.36
CA ARG A 21 -24.59 -12.52 5.03
C ARG A 21 -24.18 -11.04 5.02
N VAL A 22 -24.57 -10.26 6.03
CA VAL A 22 -24.30 -8.80 6.08
C VAL A 22 -22.96 -8.45 6.75
N LYS A 23 -22.25 -9.43 7.34
CA LYS A 23 -20.99 -9.19 8.09
C LYS A 23 -19.71 -9.63 7.37
N HIS A 24 -19.71 -9.77 6.06
CA HIS A 24 -18.44 -9.71 5.34
C HIS A 24 -18.13 -8.25 5.05
N LYS A 25 -17.19 -7.66 5.83
CA LYS A 25 -16.42 -6.50 5.35
C LYS A 25 -15.99 -6.85 3.93
N PRO A 26 -16.21 -6.00 2.92
CA PRO A 26 -15.75 -6.28 1.57
C PRO A 26 -14.22 -6.44 1.62
N ARG A 27 -13.75 -7.68 1.70
CA ARG A 27 -12.33 -8.07 1.60
C ARG A 27 -11.83 -7.96 0.15
N HIS A 28 -12.47 -7.09 -0.63
CA HIS A 28 -12.29 -6.95 -2.08
C HIS A 28 -11.94 -5.51 -2.50
N ALA A 29 -11.91 -4.55 -1.56
CA ALA A 29 -11.66 -3.16 -1.92
C ALA A 29 -10.16 -2.83 -2.07
N PHE A 30 -9.28 -3.56 -1.38
CA PHE A 30 -7.84 -3.28 -1.38
C PHE A 30 -7.04 -4.58 -1.43
N CYS A 31 -6.00 -4.59 -2.27
CA CYS A 31 -5.03 -5.68 -2.38
C CYS A 31 -3.64 -5.05 -2.54
N ALA A 32 -2.79 -5.23 -1.53
CA ALA A 32 -1.47 -4.61 -1.47
C ALA A 32 -0.60 -5.01 -2.67
N GLN A 33 -0.65 -6.29 -3.05
CA GLN A 33 0.01 -6.79 -4.27
C GLN A 33 -0.43 -6.02 -5.52
N ARG A 34 -1.73 -5.83 -5.74
CA ARG A 34 -2.23 -5.07 -6.90
C ARG A 34 -1.78 -3.61 -6.88
N ALA A 35 -1.75 -2.99 -5.70
CA ALA A 35 -1.29 -1.62 -5.54
C ALA A 35 0.21 -1.47 -5.85
N ILE A 36 1.06 -2.38 -5.37
CA ILE A 36 2.49 -2.40 -5.71
C ILE A 36 2.70 -2.65 -7.21
N THR A 37 1.93 -3.57 -7.82
CA THR A 37 2.01 -3.81 -9.27
C THR A 37 1.62 -2.57 -10.07
N ALA A 38 0.59 -1.83 -9.65
CA ALA A 38 0.20 -0.58 -10.31
C ALA A 38 1.30 0.49 -10.19
N LEU A 39 1.85 0.68 -8.99
CA LEU A 39 2.97 1.60 -8.75
C LEU A 39 4.20 1.21 -9.59
N LEU A 40 4.50 -0.08 -9.70
CA LEU A 40 5.58 -0.58 -10.52
C LEU A 40 5.38 -0.23 -12.00
N GLY A 41 4.14 -0.34 -12.51
CA GLY A 41 3.79 0.09 -13.87
C GLY A 41 4.19 1.54 -14.13
N GLU A 42 3.80 2.46 -13.24
CA GLU A 42 4.13 3.88 -13.35
C GLU A 42 5.64 4.15 -13.30
N LEU A 43 6.37 3.46 -12.41
CA LEU A 43 7.81 3.61 -12.29
C LEU A 43 8.55 3.07 -13.52
N THR A 44 8.13 1.91 -14.05
CA THR A 44 8.75 1.30 -15.26
C THR A 44 8.46 2.09 -16.53
N ALA A 45 7.34 2.83 -16.58
CA ALA A 45 7.07 3.75 -17.69
C ALA A 45 8.07 4.93 -17.71
N SER A 46 8.57 5.33 -16.54
CA SER A 46 9.49 6.45 -16.37
C SER A 46 10.97 6.04 -16.31
N THR A 47 11.27 4.74 -16.15
CA THR A 47 12.65 4.24 -16.07
C THR A 47 12.79 2.80 -16.59
N SER A 48 13.87 2.51 -17.30
CA SER A 48 14.18 1.16 -17.81
C SER A 48 14.81 0.22 -16.76
N ARG A 49 14.70 0.55 -15.47
CA ARG A 49 15.38 -0.17 -14.38
C ARG A 49 14.54 -1.35 -13.88
N GLN A 50 15.22 -2.42 -13.48
CA GLN A 50 14.58 -3.52 -12.75
C GLN A 50 14.28 -3.12 -11.30
N PHE A 51 13.06 -3.45 -10.87
CA PHE A 51 12.61 -3.31 -9.49
C PHE A 51 12.34 -4.69 -8.91
N TYR A 52 12.63 -4.85 -7.62
CA TYR A 52 12.33 -6.07 -6.88
C TYR A 52 11.15 -5.81 -5.96
N TRP A 53 10.22 -6.75 -5.92
CA TRP A 53 9.07 -6.66 -5.03
C TRP A 53 8.64 -8.07 -4.58
N SER A 54 8.00 -8.13 -3.43
CA SER A 54 7.44 -9.36 -2.85
C SER A 54 6.26 -9.00 -1.96
N GLY A 55 5.27 -9.87 -1.84
CA GLY A 55 4.12 -9.57 -1.01
C GLY A 55 2.96 -10.54 -1.15
N SER A 56 1.92 -10.24 -0.39
CA SER A 56 0.62 -10.91 -0.38
C SER A 56 -0.49 -9.88 -0.62
N SER A 57 -1.74 -10.33 -0.57
CA SER A 57 -2.90 -9.42 -0.70
C SER A 57 -3.01 -8.42 0.45
N ASP A 58 -2.49 -8.74 1.64
CA ASP A 58 -2.60 -7.87 2.83
C ASP A 58 -1.45 -6.88 2.95
N MET A 59 -0.24 -7.29 2.54
CA MET A 59 0.97 -6.49 2.65
C MET A 59 1.96 -6.84 1.52
N ALA A 60 2.52 -5.83 0.88
CA ALA A 60 3.54 -6.00 -0.14
C ALA A 60 4.65 -4.96 0.01
N VAL A 61 5.85 -5.29 -0.44
CA VAL A 61 7.02 -4.42 -0.39
C VAL A 61 7.71 -4.40 -1.75
N MET A 62 8.21 -3.24 -2.13
CA MET A 62 9.02 -3.03 -3.32
C MET A 62 10.25 -2.20 -2.96
N SER A 63 11.40 -2.60 -3.45
CA SER A 63 12.65 -1.85 -3.29
C SER A 63 12.89 -0.98 -4.52
N VAL A 64 13.10 0.32 -4.28
CA VAL A 64 13.34 1.38 -5.27
C VAL A 64 14.81 1.83 -5.17
N LYS A 65 15.21 2.86 -5.95
CA LYS A 65 16.59 3.40 -5.94
C LYS A 65 17.01 3.87 -4.53
N HIS A 66 18.32 3.84 -4.24
CA HIS A 66 18.93 4.32 -2.98
C HIS A 66 18.43 3.61 -1.71
N ASP A 67 18.20 2.29 -1.81
CA ASP A 67 17.75 1.45 -0.69
C ASP A 67 16.41 1.89 -0.05
N VAL A 68 15.58 2.61 -0.82
CA VAL A 68 14.24 2.98 -0.38
C VAL A 68 13.30 1.80 -0.55
N ASN A 69 12.75 1.31 0.56
CA ASN A 69 11.72 0.28 0.56
C ASN A 69 10.33 0.92 0.67
N VAL A 70 9.49 0.67 -0.32
CA VAL A 70 8.08 1.07 -0.36
C VAL A 70 7.22 -0.09 0.11
N TRP A 71 6.55 0.11 1.23
CA TRP A 71 5.63 -0.84 1.83
C TRP A 71 4.21 -0.45 1.48
N CYS A 72 3.39 -1.40 1.03
CA CYS A 72 1.96 -1.22 0.85
C CYS A 72 1.22 -2.06 1.89
N ARG A 73 0.45 -1.41 2.76
CA ARG A 73 -0.43 -2.07 3.74
C ARG A 73 -1.60 -1.15 4.07
N ASP A 74 -2.74 -1.73 4.46
CA ASP A 74 -3.91 -0.97 4.94
C ASP A 74 -4.38 0.17 4.01
N GLY A 75 -4.26 0.00 2.69
CA GLY A 75 -4.67 1.02 1.73
C GLY A 75 -3.68 2.16 1.52
N ARG A 76 -2.43 2.03 2.01
CA ARG A 76 -1.42 3.09 1.95
C ARG A 76 -0.04 2.55 1.58
N PHE A 77 0.72 3.39 0.88
CA PHE A 77 2.15 3.24 0.69
C PHE A 77 2.91 3.95 1.82
N PHE A 78 4.03 3.37 2.24
CA PHE A 78 4.94 3.92 3.23
C PHE A 78 6.37 3.75 2.75
N TRP A 79 7.19 4.78 2.89
CA TRP A 79 8.62 4.70 2.61
C TRP A 79 9.37 5.72 3.45
N ASN A 80 10.69 5.56 3.54
CA ASN A 80 11.53 6.56 4.20
C ASN A 80 11.85 7.67 3.22
N ASP A 81 11.54 8.91 3.61
CA ASP A 81 11.97 10.10 2.90
C ASP A 81 13.45 10.37 3.20
N LEU A 82 14.26 10.29 2.16
CA LEU A 82 15.69 10.54 2.25
C LEU A 82 16.02 12.02 2.48
N PHE A 83 15.10 12.95 2.19
CA PHE A 83 15.33 14.39 2.35
C PHE A 83 14.97 14.90 3.76
N GLN A 84 13.84 14.47 4.31
CA GLN A 84 13.36 14.93 5.62
C GLN A 84 13.62 13.92 6.75
N GLY A 85 14.17 12.74 6.43
CA GLY A 85 14.53 11.72 7.42
C GLY A 85 13.34 11.08 8.13
N GLY A 86 12.14 11.17 7.57
CA GLY A 86 10.89 10.67 8.16
C GLY A 86 10.21 9.58 7.33
N THR A 87 9.22 8.89 7.90
CA THR A 87 8.36 7.98 7.14
C THR A 87 7.26 8.76 6.43
N MET A 88 7.27 8.74 5.11
CA MET A 88 6.20 9.25 4.27
C MET A 88 5.06 8.25 4.18
N SER A 89 3.83 8.75 4.06
CA SER A 89 2.66 7.91 3.77
C SER A 89 1.84 8.48 2.63
N HIS A 90 1.40 7.61 1.72
CA HIS A 90 0.60 7.97 0.55
C HIS A 90 -0.61 7.04 0.40
N PRO A 91 -1.78 7.51 -0.05
CA PRO A 91 -2.86 6.61 -0.39
C PRO A 91 -2.48 5.65 -1.52
N ALA A 92 -2.84 4.36 -1.37
CA ALA A 92 -2.59 3.34 -2.39
C ALA A 92 -3.59 3.39 -3.56
N SER A 93 -4.63 4.22 -3.44
CA SER A 93 -5.56 4.53 -4.54
C SER A 93 -4.96 5.45 -5.60
N ASP A 94 -3.82 6.08 -5.31
CA ASP A 94 -3.10 6.98 -6.22
C ASP A 94 -1.65 6.53 -6.39
N PRO A 95 -1.39 5.52 -7.24
CA PRO A 95 -0.05 5.05 -7.55
C PRO A 95 0.76 6.06 -8.39
N VAL A 96 0.08 6.90 -9.19
CA VAL A 96 0.74 7.92 -10.03
C VAL A 96 1.37 8.98 -9.13
N GLY A 97 0.62 9.58 -8.21
CA GLY A 97 1.15 10.57 -7.27
C GLY A 97 2.21 9.99 -6.31
N ALA A 98 2.14 8.69 -6.01
CA ALA A 98 3.21 8.01 -5.27
C ALA A 98 4.48 7.86 -6.12
N ALA A 99 4.37 7.50 -7.40
CA ALA A 99 5.49 7.39 -8.31
C ALA A 99 6.20 8.74 -8.50
N GLU A 100 5.46 9.83 -8.65
CA GLU A 100 6.01 11.19 -8.76
C GLU A 100 6.87 11.56 -7.54
N LYS A 101 6.40 11.23 -6.32
CA LYS A 101 7.16 11.48 -5.08
C LYS A 101 8.38 10.58 -4.91
N LEU A 102 8.35 9.39 -5.51
CA LEU A 102 9.46 8.44 -5.50
C LEU A 102 10.47 8.71 -6.62
N ASN A 103 10.09 9.46 -7.66
CA ASN A 103 10.94 9.71 -8.80
C ASN A 103 12.01 10.77 -8.44
N PRO A 104 13.31 10.44 -8.47
CA PRO A 104 14.38 11.37 -8.15
C PRO A 104 14.61 12.48 -9.18
N VAL A 105 13.78 12.65 -10.23
CA VAL A 105 13.86 13.83 -11.11
C VAL A 105 13.58 15.13 -10.34
N ALA A 106 12.97 15.05 -9.15
CA ALA A 106 12.95 16.13 -8.16
C ALA A 106 14.20 16.14 -7.26
N LEU A 107 15.40 15.97 -7.83
CA LEU A 107 16.66 16.13 -7.08
C LEU A 107 16.88 17.63 -6.79
N PRO A 108 16.96 18.11 -5.54
CA PRO A 108 17.99 19.09 -5.22
C PRO A 108 19.36 18.40 -5.34
N PRO A 109 20.42 19.12 -5.76
CA PRO A 109 21.72 18.53 -6.03
C PRO A 109 22.26 17.79 -4.81
N GLU A 110 22.92 16.65 -5.07
CA GLU A 110 23.73 15.86 -4.15
C GLU A 110 24.28 16.67 -2.96
N PRO A 111 24.16 16.20 -1.70
CA PRO A 111 24.99 16.73 -0.65
C PRO A 111 26.43 16.34 -0.99
N SER A 112 27.17 17.30 -1.55
CA SER A 112 28.60 17.18 -1.77
C SER A 112 29.25 16.85 -0.42
N TYR A 113 29.59 15.58 -0.21
CA TYR A 113 30.58 15.19 0.78
C TYR A 113 31.91 15.75 0.28
N ARG A 114 32.14 17.03 0.54
CA ARG A 114 33.43 17.69 0.34
C ARG A 114 34.37 17.06 1.35
N SER A 115 35.09 16.03 0.92
CA SER A 115 36.29 15.57 1.60
C SER A 115 37.22 16.78 1.73
N GLN A 116 37.30 17.35 2.93
CA GLN A 116 38.34 18.33 3.24
C GLN A 116 39.67 17.57 3.25
N PRO A 117 40.68 17.98 2.46
CA PRO A 117 42.03 17.48 2.68
C PRO A 117 42.50 18.05 4.02
N VAL A 118 42.86 17.15 4.94
CA VAL A 118 43.64 17.50 6.13
C VAL A 118 44.99 18.01 5.64
N ALA A 119 45.25 19.30 5.86
CA ALA A 119 46.55 19.89 5.62
C ALA A 119 47.57 19.30 6.61
N ALA A 120 48.75 18.98 6.07
CA ALA A 120 49.90 18.39 6.76
C ALA A 120 50.50 19.32 7.82
#